data_AF-A0A382QCD5-F1
#
_entry.id   AF-A0A382QCD5-F1
#
_cell.length_a   1.000
_cell.length_b   1.000
_cell.length_c   1.000
_cell.angle_alpha   90.00
_cell.angle_beta   90.00
_cell.angle_gamma   90.00
#
_symmetry.space_group_name_H-M   'P 1'
#
loop_
_entity.id
_entity.type
_entity.pdbx_description
1 polymer ?
#
loop_
_entity_poly.entity_id
_entity_poly.type
_entity_poly.pdbx_seq_one_letter_code
_entity_poly.pdbx_strand_id
1 'polypeptide(L)'
;MILTLQAEGFYMGILRKLREGFTLVELIIVMVILGILAVVAVPKMGNIISKSEIAAENAVIAQLESAIEIFAMDQVLLSGIKSYPPNPFEQLEKAPSGYGAEPGTPANGDWWFNTTTDIISHHRSNSTHTWNYYQTGENAGTIVIIN
;
A
#
# COMPACT_ATOMS: atom_id res chain seq x y z
N MET A 1 69.04 -13.54 6.10
CA MET A 1 68.55 -13.72 7.49
C MET A 1 67.97 -12.44 8.11
N ILE A 2 68.37 -11.24 7.68
CA ILE A 2 67.86 -9.95 8.22
C ILE A 2 66.45 -9.56 7.71
N LEU A 3 66.07 -9.97 6.49
CA LEU A 3 64.76 -9.65 5.89
C LEU A 3 63.56 -10.33 6.58
N THR A 4 63.73 -11.51 7.17
CA THR A 4 62.66 -12.23 7.88
C THR A 4 62.34 -11.61 9.25
N LEU A 5 63.34 -11.04 9.93
CA LEU A 5 63.18 -10.37 11.23
C LEU A 5 62.42 -9.03 11.13
N GLN A 6 62.58 -8.31 10.01
CA GLN A 6 61.85 -7.06 9.78
C GLN A 6 60.35 -7.31 9.55
N ALA A 7 59.98 -8.44 8.94
CA ALA A 7 58.59 -8.84 8.78
C ALA A 7 57.96 -9.22 10.14
N GLU A 8 58.62 -10.05 10.94
CA GLU A 8 58.10 -10.46 12.26
C GLU A 8 57.95 -9.28 13.24
N GLY A 9 58.89 -8.32 13.23
CA GLY A 9 58.78 -7.09 14.03
C GLY A 9 57.59 -6.22 13.64
N PHE A 10 57.27 -6.16 12.34
CA PHE A 10 56.11 -5.45 11.83
C PHE A 10 54.79 -6.15 12.20
N TYR A 11 54.72 -7.48 12.04
CA TYR A 11 53.57 -8.27 12.49
C TYR A 11 53.36 -8.16 14.01
N MET A 12 54.44 -8.17 14.81
CA MET A 12 54.37 -7.95 16.26
C MET A 12 53.84 -6.55 16.63
N GLY A 13 54.23 -5.51 15.88
CA GLY A 13 53.72 -4.15 16.07
C GLY A 13 52.21 -4.04 15.80
N ILE A 14 51.72 -4.71 14.76
CA ILE A 14 50.30 -4.78 14.43
C ILE A 14 49.53 -5.58 15.48
N LEU A 15 50.05 -6.74 15.90
CA LEU A 15 49.43 -7.57 16.95
C LEU A 15 49.36 -6.86 18.30
N ARG A 16 50.29 -5.95 18.61
CA ARG A 16 50.27 -5.17 19.85
C ARG A 16 49.16 -4.12 19.89
N LYS A 17 48.89 -3.42 18.76
CA LYS A 17 47.79 -2.44 18.67
C LYS A 17 46.41 -3.09 18.80
N LEU A 18 46.26 -4.33 18.30
CA LEU A 18 45.03 -5.11 18.48
C LEU A 18 44.79 -5.56 19.93
N ARG A 19 45.80 -5.46 20.81
CA ARG A 19 45.72 -5.77 22.25
C ARG A 19 45.51 -4.52 23.12
N GLU A 20 45.39 -3.33 22.52
CA GLU A 20 44.96 -2.13 23.23
C GLU A 20 43.45 -2.25 23.47
N GLY A 21 43.04 -2.36 24.74
CA GLY A 21 41.63 -2.51 25.12
C GLY A 21 40.86 -1.18 24.98
N PHE A 22 39.57 -1.28 24.71
CA PHE A 22 38.65 -0.13 24.73
C PHE A 22 38.61 0.52 26.11
N THR A 23 38.41 1.84 26.16
CA THR A 23 38.27 2.56 27.42
C THR A 23 36.89 2.32 28.04
N LEU A 24 36.79 2.37 29.39
CA LEU A 24 35.49 2.28 30.07
C LEU A 24 34.53 3.41 29.63
N VAL A 25 35.08 4.59 29.36
CA VAL A 25 34.32 5.75 28.89
C VAL A 25 33.72 5.50 27.50
N GLU A 26 34.46 4.86 26.59
CA GLU A 26 33.93 4.47 25.28
C GLU A 26 32.75 3.50 25.39
N LEU A 27 32.82 2.54 26.30
CA LEU A 27 31.72 1.59 26.47
C LEU A 27 30.47 2.27 27.08
N ILE A 28 30.67 3.25 27.98
CA ILE A 28 29.57 4.02 28.58
C ILE A 28 28.88 4.90 27.53
N ILE A 29 29.62 5.64 26.70
CA ILE A 29 29.00 6.49 25.68
C ILE A 29 28.21 5.67 24.63
N VAL A 30 28.72 4.50 24.25
CA VAL A 30 28.00 3.58 23.36
C VAL A 30 26.71 3.09 24.01
N MET A 31 26.73 2.71 25.29
CA MET A 31 25.52 2.30 26.01
C MET A 31 24.50 3.44 26.13
N VAL A 32 24.96 4.67 26.35
CA VAL A 32 24.09 5.86 26.39
C VAL A 32 23.44 6.11 25.02
N ILE A 33 24.23 6.06 23.94
CA ILE A 33 23.71 6.24 22.58
C ILE A 33 22.72 5.13 22.23
N LEU A 34 23.05 3.87 22.52
CA LEU A 34 22.14 2.74 22.31
C LEU A 34 20.85 2.87 23.14
N GLY A 35 20.93 3.38 24.37
CA GLY A 35 19.78 3.66 25.22
C GLY A 35 18.84 4.72 24.64
N ILE A 36 19.39 5.81 24.09
CA ILE A 36 18.62 6.86 23.41
C ILE A 36 18.00 6.30 22.12
N LEU A 37 18.78 5.59 21.30
CA LEU A 37 18.31 5.01 20.05
C LEU A 37 17.18 3.99 20.28
N ALA A 38 17.25 3.18 21.34
CA ALA A 38 16.22 2.19 21.66
C ALA A 38 14.84 2.84 21.92
N VAL A 39 14.80 4.03 22.51
CA VAL A 39 13.54 4.76 22.78
C VAL A 39 12.97 5.41 21.51
N VAL A 40 13.83 5.91 20.63
CA VAL A 40 13.40 6.65 19.42
C VAL A 40 13.09 5.73 18.24
N ALA A 41 13.65 4.52 18.21
CA ALA A 41 13.65 3.66 17.01
C ALA A 41 12.34 2.92 16.67
N VAL A 42 11.19 3.31 17.24
CA VAL A 42 9.91 2.65 16.91
C VAL A 42 9.01 3.59 16.08
N PRO A 43 9.10 3.55 14.73
CA PRO A 43 8.10 4.19 13.89
C PRO A 43 6.76 3.46 14.02
N LYS A 44 5.67 4.21 14.26
CA LYS A 44 4.31 3.66 14.40
C LYS A 44 3.78 3.21 13.03
N MET A 45 4.00 1.94 12.68
CA MET A 45 3.59 1.35 11.39
C MET A 45 2.07 1.28 11.18
N GLY A 46 1.28 1.20 12.26
CA GLY A 46 -0.18 0.97 12.16
C GLY A 46 -0.94 2.04 11.36
N ASN A 47 -0.59 3.32 11.52
CA ASN A 47 -1.27 4.40 10.81
C ASN A 47 -0.90 4.45 9.31
N ILE A 48 0.25 3.88 8.92
CA ILE A 48 0.72 3.88 7.53
C ILE A 48 -0.06 2.84 6.72
N ILE A 49 -0.28 1.66 7.31
CA ILE A 49 -1.00 0.55 6.64
C ILE A 49 -2.44 0.97 6.32
N SER A 50 -3.18 1.48 7.30
CA SER A 50 -4.57 1.93 7.08
C SER A 50 -4.66 3.06 6.03
N LYS A 51 -3.71 4.00 6.04
CA LYS A 51 -3.66 5.05 5.02
C LYS A 51 -3.34 4.50 3.63
N SER A 52 -2.47 3.50 3.53
CA SER A 52 -2.16 2.85 2.25
C SER A 52 -3.35 2.06 1.69
N GLU A 53 -4.15 1.41 2.56
CA GLU A 53 -5.38 0.74 2.14
C GLU A 53 -6.39 1.74 1.57
N ILE A 54 -6.64 2.85 2.27
CA ILE A 54 -7.54 3.91 1.81
C ILE A 54 -7.04 4.53 0.49
N ALA A 55 -5.73 4.74 0.36
CA ALA A 55 -5.15 5.28 -0.88
C ALA A 55 -5.33 4.31 -2.07
N ALA A 56 -5.16 3.01 -1.84
CA ALA A 56 -5.39 1.98 -2.86
C ALA A 56 -6.87 1.89 -3.25
N GLU A 57 -7.77 1.94 -2.26
CA GLU A 57 -9.23 1.99 -2.47
C GLU A 57 -9.63 3.19 -3.33
N ASN A 58 -9.19 4.39 -2.96
CA ASN A 58 -9.49 5.60 -3.73
C ASN A 58 -8.94 5.54 -5.16
N ALA A 59 -7.78 4.89 -5.36
CA ALA A 59 -7.23 4.69 -6.70
C ALA A 59 -8.09 3.74 -7.54
N VAL A 60 -8.68 2.69 -6.95
CA VAL A 60 -9.62 1.80 -7.65
C VAL A 60 -10.89 2.55 -8.03
N ILE A 61 -11.47 3.33 -7.10
CA ILE A 61 -12.68 4.11 -7.38
C ILE A 61 -12.43 5.13 -8.50
N ALA A 62 -11.32 5.87 -8.47
CA ALA A 62 -10.97 6.83 -9.52
C ALA A 62 -10.77 6.16 -10.89
N GLN A 63 -10.20 4.94 -10.92
CA GLN A 63 -10.07 4.16 -12.15
C GLN A 63 -11.44 3.74 -12.70
N LEU A 64 -12.38 3.33 -11.82
CA LEU A 64 -13.74 3.00 -12.22
C LEU A 64 -14.44 4.23 -12.83
N GLU A 65 -14.37 5.39 -12.16
CA GLU A 65 -14.96 6.65 -12.67
C GLU A 65 -14.42 7.01 -14.06
N SER A 66 -13.11 6.88 -14.26
CA SER A 66 -12.51 7.12 -15.58
C SER A 66 -13.00 6.11 -16.62
N ALA A 67 -13.08 4.83 -16.26
CA ALA A 67 -13.44 3.76 -17.20
C ALA A 67 -14.92 3.84 -17.63
N ILE A 68 -15.83 4.16 -16.70
CA ILE A 68 -17.26 4.34 -17.02
C ILE A 68 -17.49 5.57 -17.90
N GLU A 69 -16.72 6.66 -17.71
CA GLU A 69 -16.85 7.85 -18.54
C GLU A 69 -16.35 7.60 -19.96
N ILE A 70 -15.23 6.86 -20.11
CA ILE A 70 -14.73 6.43 -21.42
C ILE A 70 -15.78 5.58 -22.13
N PHE A 71 -16.37 4.59 -21.45
CA PHE A 71 -17.45 3.77 -22.01
C PHE A 71 -18.64 4.64 -22.45
N ALA A 72 -19.04 5.61 -21.62
CA ALA A 72 -20.16 6.48 -21.93
C ALA A 72 -19.87 7.37 -23.16
N MET A 73 -18.63 7.83 -23.34
CA MET A 73 -18.18 8.55 -24.53
C MET A 73 -18.29 7.67 -25.78
N ASP A 74 -17.83 6.41 -25.71
CA ASP A 74 -17.96 5.46 -26.82
C ASP A 74 -19.43 5.23 -27.18
N GLN A 75 -20.31 5.12 -26.19
CA GLN A 75 -21.75 4.95 -26.43
C GLN A 75 -22.40 6.16 -27.09
N VAL A 76 -21.94 7.37 -26.80
CA VAL A 76 -22.39 8.57 -27.53
C VAL A 76 -21.98 8.51 -29.00
N LEU A 77 -20.77 8.03 -29.29
CA LEU A 77 -20.29 7.89 -30.68
C LEU A 77 -21.04 6.79 -31.45
N LEU A 78 -21.37 5.69 -30.79
CA LEU A 78 -21.98 4.51 -31.42
C LEU A 78 -23.51 4.62 -31.53
N SER A 79 -24.16 5.14 -30.49
CA SER A 79 -25.62 5.12 -30.34
C SER A 79 -26.27 6.51 -30.31
N GLY A 80 -25.45 7.58 -30.24
CA GLY A 80 -25.93 8.96 -30.12
C GLY A 80 -26.50 9.30 -28.73
N ILE A 81 -26.45 8.36 -27.77
CA ILE A 81 -27.01 8.52 -26.43
C ILE A 81 -25.92 8.17 -25.41
N LYS A 82 -25.77 9.01 -24.38
CA LYS A 82 -24.87 8.73 -23.25
C LYS A 82 -25.51 7.64 -22.38
N SER A 83 -24.83 6.50 -22.27
CA SER A 83 -25.25 5.38 -21.41
C SER A 83 -24.05 4.84 -20.65
N TYR A 84 -24.27 4.42 -19.41
CA TYR A 84 -23.22 3.88 -18.56
C TYR A 84 -23.30 2.34 -18.51
N PRO A 85 -22.18 1.64 -18.23
CA PRO A 85 -22.15 0.18 -18.25
C PRO A 85 -22.97 -0.41 -17.10
N PRO A 86 -23.63 -1.57 -17.28
CA PRO A 86 -24.33 -2.27 -16.21
C PRO A 86 -23.43 -2.64 -15.03
N ASN A 87 -22.16 -2.94 -15.30
CA ASN A 87 -21.15 -3.24 -14.30
C ASN A 87 -19.90 -2.38 -14.56
N PRO A 88 -19.52 -1.49 -13.63
CA PRO A 88 -18.37 -0.60 -13.83
C PRO A 88 -17.04 -1.36 -13.83
N PHE A 89 -16.94 -2.51 -13.17
CA PHE A 89 -15.71 -3.31 -13.12
C PHE A 89 -15.37 -4.02 -14.44
N GLU A 90 -16.37 -4.21 -15.32
CA GLU A 90 -16.14 -4.80 -16.65
C GLU A 90 -15.41 -3.84 -17.59
N GLN A 91 -15.36 -2.54 -17.26
CA GLN A 91 -14.67 -1.54 -18.07
C GLN A 91 -13.19 -1.37 -17.67
N LEU A 92 -12.75 -2.01 -16.59
CA LEU A 92 -11.35 -1.98 -16.19
C LEU A 92 -10.55 -2.98 -17.04
N GLU A 93 -9.39 -2.55 -17.54
CA GLU A 93 -8.42 -3.46 -18.19
C GLU A 93 -8.01 -4.59 -17.25
N LYS A 94 -7.89 -4.28 -15.96
CA LYS A 94 -7.61 -5.25 -14.90
C LYS A 94 -8.48 -4.96 -13.69
N ALA A 95 -9.35 -5.89 -13.36
CA ALA A 95 -10.11 -5.85 -12.12
C ALA A 95 -9.16 -5.86 -10.90
N PRO A 96 -9.53 -5.17 -9.80
CA PRO A 96 -8.72 -5.18 -8.59
C PRO A 96 -8.61 -6.60 -8.03
N SER A 97 -7.51 -6.87 -7.31
CA SER A 97 -7.33 -8.14 -6.61
C SER A 97 -8.48 -8.35 -5.63
N GLY A 98 -9.08 -9.54 -5.62
CA GLY A 98 -10.24 -9.84 -4.76
C GLY A 98 -11.59 -9.47 -5.38
N TYR A 99 -11.63 -8.94 -6.61
CA TYR A 99 -12.89 -8.73 -7.31
C TYR A 99 -13.58 -10.05 -7.68
N GLY A 100 -14.85 -10.19 -7.31
CA GLY A 100 -15.65 -11.35 -7.62
C GLY A 100 -17.14 -11.19 -7.27
N ALA A 101 -17.83 -12.33 -7.20
CA ALA A 101 -19.19 -12.38 -6.70
C ALA A 101 -19.24 -12.01 -5.20
N GLU A 102 -20.40 -11.53 -4.75
CA GLU A 102 -20.61 -11.17 -3.35
C GLU A 102 -20.26 -12.34 -2.41
N PRO A 103 -19.25 -12.18 -1.53
CA PRO A 103 -18.84 -13.26 -0.64
C PRO A 103 -19.80 -13.38 0.54
N GLY A 104 -20.20 -14.61 0.89
CA GLY A 104 -21.00 -14.86 2.11
C GLY A 104 -20.23 -14.51 3.40
N THR A 105 -18.90 -14.66 3.37
CA THR A 105 -17.98 -14.23 4.43
C THR A 105 -16.87 -13.40 3.80
N PRO A 106 -16.99 -12.06 3.77
CA PRO A 106 -15.99 -11.19 3.17
C PRO A 106 -14.62 -11.30 3.85
N ALA A 107 -13.55 -11.31 3.06
CA ALA A 107 -12.16 -11.22 3.50
C ALA A 107 -11.55 -9.85 3.15
N ASN A 108 -10.51 -9.43 3.88
CA ASN A 108 -9.85 -8.15 3.61
C ASN A 108 -9.21 -8.17 2.22
N GLY A 109 -9.52 -7.14 1.43
CA GLY A 109 -9.11 -7.04 0.03
C GLY A 109 -10.21 -7.41 -0.97
N ASP A 110 -11.32 -8.00 -0.53
CA ASP A 110 -12.40 -8.39 -1.43
C ASP A 110 -13.11 -7.17 -2.01
N TRP A 111 -13.49 -7.29 -3.28
CA TRP A 111 -14.29 -6.33 -4.03
C TRP A 111 -15.47 -7.06 -4.67
N TRP A 112 -16.64 -6.44 -4.66
CA TRP A 112 -17.78 -6.96 -5.40
C TRP A 112 -18.70 -5.83 -5.82
N PHE A 113 -19.55 -6.13 -6.79
CA PHE A 113 -20.57 -5.22 -7.30
C PHE A 113 -21.92 -5.93 -7.31
N ASN A 114 -22.94 -5.28 -6.78
CA ASN A 114 -24.31 -5.76 -6.83
C ASN A 114 -25.08 -5.01 -7.93
N THR A 115 -25.37 -5.71 -9.04
CA THR A 115 -26.08 -5.16 -10.22
C THR A 115 -27.56 -4.85 -9.96
N THR A 116 -28.12 -5.26 -8.83
CA THR A 116 -29.53 -5.02 -8.48
C THR A 116 -29.67 -3.72 -7.71
N THR A 117 -28.71 -3.42 -6.84
CA THR A 117 -28.72 -2.21 -6.00
C THR A 117 -27.76 -1.13 -6.51
N ASP A 118 -26.97 -1.43 -7.52
CA ASP A 118 -25.88 -0.59 -8.04
C ASP A 118 -24.88 -0.17 -6.97
N ILE A 119 -24.52 -1.11 -6.08
CA ILE A 119 -23.58 -0.86 -4.98
C ILE A 119 -22.24 -1.52 -5.27
N ILE A 120 -21.20 -0.70 -5.26
CA ILE A 120 -19.80 -1.15 -5.22
C ILE A 120 -19.44 -1.36 -3.75
N SER A 121 -18.79 -2.48 -3.45
CA SER A 121 -18.39 -2.84 -2.09
C SER A 121 -16.93 -3.24 -2.03
N HIS A 122 -16.25 -2.82 -0.97
CA HIS A 122 -14.88 -3.19 -0.65
C HIS A 122 -14.77 -3.58 0.83
N HIS A 123 -14.18 -4.74 1.12
CA HIS A 123 -13.94 -5.17 2.50
C HIS A 123 -12.50 -4.91 2.91
N ARG A 124 -12.30 -4.09 3.95
CA ARG A 124 -10.98 -3.81 4.53
C ARG A 124 -11.06 -3.62 6.03
N SER A 125 -9.98 -3.92 6.75
CA SER A 125 -9.92 -3.79 8.20
C SER A 125 -11.14 -4.42 8.92
N ASN A 126 -11.63 -5.55 8.40
CA ASN A 126 -12.83 -6.28 8.85
C ASN A 126 -14.15 -5.46 8.77
N SER A 127 -14.22 -4.50 7.86
CA SER A 127 -15.39 -3.65 7.64
C SER A 127 -15.63 -3.43 6.15
N THR A 128 -16.89 -3.53 5.73
CA THR A 128 -17.28 -3.28 4.34
C THR A 128 -17.60 -1.80 4.15
N HIS A 129 -16.92 -1.19 3.19
CA HIS A 129 -17.16 0.17 2.71
C HIS A 129 -17.87 0.10 1.37
N THR A 130 -18.82 1.00 1.14
CA THR A 130 -19.70 0.92 -0.03
C THR A 130 -19.91 2.27 -0.71
N TRP A 131 -20.18 2.20 -2.01
CA TRP A 131 -20.47 3.35 -2.87
C TRP A 131 -21.69 3.07 -3.74
N ASN A 132 -22.55 4.08 -3.90
CA ASN A 132 -23.58 4.08 -4.92
C ASN A 132 -22.93 4.36 -6.27
N TYR A 133 -23.26 3.55 -7.26
CA TYR A 133 -22.98 3.81 -8.66
C TYR A 133 -24.28 4.19 -9.37
N TYR A 134 -24.35 5.39 -9.91
CA TYR A 134 -25.56 5.85 -10.58
C TYR A 134 -25.47 5.59 -12.07
N GLN A 135 -26.23 4.61 -12.58
CA GLN A 135 -26.29 4.32 -14.03
C GLN A 135 -27.18 5.30 -14.80
N THR A 136 -28.17 5.88 -14.13
CA THR A 136 -29.21 6.71 -14.73
C THR A 136 -29.58 7.89 -13.82
N GLY A 137 -30.33 8.85 -14.35
CA GLY A 137 -30.76 10.05 -13.63
C GLY A 137 -29.75 11.20 -13.69
N GLU A 138 -29.97 12.22 -12.86
CA GLU A 138 -29.14 13.45 -12.83
C GLU A 138 -27.70 13.18 -12.42
N ASN A 139 -27.48 12.17 -11.58
CA ASN A 139 -26.16 11.78 -11.07
C ASN A 139 -25.52 10.67 -11.94
N ALA A 140 -26.05 10.37 -13.12
CA ALA A 140 -25.57 9.24 -13.93
C ALA A 140 -24.07 9.38 -14.26
N GLY A 141 -23.32 8.30 -14.04
CA GLY A 141 -21.86 8.23 -14.21
C GLY A 141 -21.05 8.62 -12.98
N THR A 142 -21.69 8.85 -11.84
CA THR A 142 -20.99 9.18 -10.59
C THR A 142 -20.93 7.99 -9.65
N ILE A 143 -19.86 7.94 -8.85
CA ILE A 143 -19.67 7.00 -7.76
C ILE A 143 -19.61 7.80 -6.45
N VAL A 144 -20.50 7.51 -5.51
CA VAL A 144 -20.66 8.32 -4.28
C VAL A 144 -20.65 7.43 -3.05
N ILE A 145 -19.84 7.82 -2.04
CA ILE A 145 -19.73 7.10 -0.76
C ILE A 145 -21.09 7.01 -0.07
N ILE A 146 -21.42 5.84 0.47
CA ILE A 146 -22.56 5.61 1.34
C ILE A 146 -22.08 5.79 2.79
N ASN A 147 -22.67 6.75 3.52
CA ASN A 147 -22.39 6.97 4.95
C ASN A 147 -23.27 6.08 5.84
#